data_AF-A0A7S7S2G5-F1
#
_entry.id   AF-A0A7S7S2G5-F1
#
_cell.length_a   1.000
_cell.length_b   1.000
_cell.length_c   1.000
_cell.angle_alpha   90.00
_cell.angle_beta   90.00
_cell.angle_gamma   90.00
#
_symmetry.space_group_name_H-M   'P 1'
#
loop_
_entity.id
_entity.type
_entity.pdbx_description
1 polymer ?
#
loop_
_entity_poly.entity_id
_entity_poly.type
_entity_poly.pdbx_seq_one_letter_code
_entity_poly.pdbx_strand_id
1 'polypeptide(L)'
;MTPVQKIAGLAVLVLLLMASAAGVTWQVQDWRLGKQLSERLSAQSAAHQGQLDAITNEAWRQQKAEQDKRLAIEQQIAVQDQQHTQELSDAQRNQASLRDRLATADVRLSVLLDGTDTASRCDAPAAPGPAGVVHAARRAQLDPAHAQRIIGITDAGDQGLIALRACQAYVRAVTNR
;
A
#
# COMPACT_ATOMS: atom_id res chain seq x y z
N MET A 1 -63.18 -22.35 77.06
CA MET A 1 -62.98 -22.45 75.60
C MET A 1 -63.94 -23.47 75.05
N THR A 2 -64.84 -23.06 74.16
CA THR A 2 -65.86 -23.95 73.60
C THR A 2 -65.19 -25.00 72.70
N PRO A 3 -65.73 -26.23 72.60
CA PRO A 3 -65.17 -27.31 71.78
C PRO A 3 -64.96 -26.89 70.31
N VAL A 4 -65.78 -25.96 69.82
CA VAL A 4 -65.68 -25.37 68.48
C VAL A 4 -64.35 -24.63 68.25
N GLN A 5 -63.82 -23.91 69.25
CA GLN A 5 -62.52 -23.22 69.12
C GLN A 5 -61.35 -24.19 69.00
N LYS A 6 -61.41 -25.35 69.67
CA LYS A 6 -60.34 -26.37 69.58
C LYS A 6 -60.31 -27.03 68.21
N ILE A 7 -61.47 -27.31 67.62
CA ILE A 7 -61.58 -27.92 66.28
C ILE A 7 -61.09 -26.93 65.21
N ALA A 8 -61.46 -25.65 65.31
CA ALA A 8 -60.99 -24.62 64.40
C ALA A 8 -59.46 -24.45 64.46
N GLY A 9 -58.87 -24.43 65.66
CA GLY A 9 -57.42 -24.36 65.83
C GLY A 9 -56.68 -25.56 65.23
N LEU A 10 -57.21 -26.77 65.40
CA LEU A 10 -56.67 -27.98 64.79
C LEU A 10 -56.75 -27.95 63.26
N ALA A 11 -57.86 -27.48 62.68
CA ALA A 11 -58.02 -27.35 61.23
C ALA A 11 -57.01 -26.36 60.62
N VAL A 12 -56.79 -25.22 61.27
CA VAL A 12 -55.78 -24.23 60.85
C VAL A 12 -54.37 -24.81 60.94
N LEU A 13 -54.06 -25.55 62.01
CA LEU A 13 -52.74 -26.16 62.19
C LEU A 13 -52.46 -27.23 61.13
N VAL A 14 -53.46 -28.06 60.79
CA VAL A 14 -53.35 -29.06 59.71
C VAL A 14 -53.14 -28.38 58.36
N LEU A 15 -53.87 -27.30 58.05
CA LEU A 15 -53.67 -26.55 56.80
C LEU A 15 -52.27 -25.94 56.71
N LEU A 16 -51.74 -25.42 57.82
CA LEU A 16 -50.40 -24.84 57.86
C LEU A 16 -49.30 -25.91 57.67
N LEU A 17 -49.50 -27.10 58.23
CA LEU A 17 -48.61 -28.25 58.02
C LEU A 17 -48.65 -28.76 56.57
N MET A 18 -49.83 -28.82 55.97
CA MET A 18 -49.97 -29.22 54.56
C MET A 18 -49.33 -28.20 53.62
N ALA A 19 -49.50 -26.90 53.88
CA ALA A 19 -48.88 -25.83 53.09
C ALA A 19 -47.34 -25.84 53.19
N SER A 20 -46.80 -26.07 54.38
CA SER A 20 -45.34 -26.15 54.57
C SER A 20 -44.73 -27.40 53.92
N ALA A 21 -45.38 -28.56 54.01
CA ALA A 21 -44.94 -29.78 53.32
C ALA A 21 -45.00 -29.63 51.78
N ALA A 22 -46.04 -28.98 51.26
CA ALA A 22 -46.16 -28.67 49.84
C ALA A 22 -45.05 -27.71 49.37
N GLY A 23 -44.71 -26.68 50.15
CA GLY A 23 -43.63 -25.74 49.80
C GLY A 23 -42.24 -26.41 49.72
N VAL A 24 -41.91 -27.25 50.70
CA VAL A 24 -40.60 -27.93 50.74
C VAL A 24 -40.46 -28.96 49.61
N THR A 25 -41.52 -29.71 49.31
CA THR A 25 -41.49 -30.69 48.21
C THR A 25 -41.36 -30.03 46.83
N TRP A 26 -41.98 -28.86 46.65
CA TRP A 26 -41.83 -28.06 45.42
C TRP A 26 -40.40 -27.54 45.25
N GLN A 27 -39.78 -27.07 46.34
CA GLN A 27 -38.41 -26.53 46.31
C GLN A 27 -37.36 -27.58 45.92
N VAL A 28 -37.53 -28.83 46.35
CA VAL A 28 -36.66 -29.95 45.95
C VAL A 28 -36.87 -30.32 44.48
N GLN A 29 -38.11 -30.27 43.99
CA GLN A 29 -38.42 -30.50 42.57
C GLN A 29 -37.83 -29.43 41.68
N ASP A 30 -37.96 -28.16 42.08
CA ASP A 30 -37.46 -27.01 41.34
C ASP A 30 -35.92 -27.01 41.27
N TRP A 31 -35.25 -27.42 42.35
CA TRP A 31 -33.80 -27.61 42.35
C TRP A 31 -33.35 -28.72 41.37
N ARG A 32 -34.09 -29.83 41.31
CA ARG A 32 -33.77 -30.96 40.42
C ARG A 32 -34.00 -30.61 38.95
N LEU A 33 -35.10 -29.92 38.66
CA LEU A 33 -35.42 -29.40 37.33
C LEU A 33 -34.42 -28.31 36.91
N GLY A 34 -34.07 -27.41 37.81
CA GLY A 34 -33.08 -26.35 37.59
C GLY A 34 -31.69 -26.90 37.26
N LYS A 35 -31.25 -27.98 37.94
CA LYS A 35 -30.00 -28.66 37.60
C LYS A 35 -30.01 -29.28 36.20
N GLN A 36 -31.09 -29.99 35.84
CA GLN A 36 -31.18 -30.59 34.52
C GLN A 36 -31.27 -29.53 33.42
N LEU A 37 -31.95 -28.41 33.69
CA LEU A 37 -32.00 -27.28 32.77
C LEU A 37 -30.63 -26.65 32.60
N SER A 38 -29.89 -26.40 33.69
CA SER A 38 -28.58 -25.74 33.62
C SER A 38 -27.53 -26.61 32.92
N GLU A 39 -27.55 -27.93 33.12
CA GLU A 39 -26.70 -28.88 32.38
C GLU A 39 -27.01 -28.87 30.88
N ARG A 40 -28.29 -28.85 30.49
CA ARG A 40 -28.66 -28.74 29.07
C ARG A 40 -28.31 -27.38 28.47
N LEU A 41 -28.55 -26.29 29.20
CA LEU A 41 -28.25 -24.93 28.74
C LEU A 41 -26.74 -24.72 28.58
N SER A 42 -25.93 -25.24 29.51
CA SER A 42 -24.47 -25.19 29.42
C SER A 42 -23.92 -26.02 28.27
N ALA A 43 -24.45 -27.24 28.05
CA ALA A 43 -24.06 -28.06 26.90
C ALA A 43 -24.45 -27.40 25.57
N GLN A 44 -25.64 -26.81 25.47
CA GLN A 44 -26.09 -26.12 24.26
C GLN A 44 -25.30 -24.84 23.99
N SER A 45 -25.03 -24.04 25.02
CA SER A 45 -24.24 -22.81 24.89
C SER A 45 -22.79 -23.11 24.52
N ALA A 46 -22.18 -24.15 25.09
CA ALA A 46 -20.84 -24.60 24.71
C ALA A 46 -20.80 -25.07 23.24
N ALA A 47 -21.80 -25.83 22.79
CA ALA A 47 -21.89 -26.25 21.39
C ALA A 47 -22.10 -25.07 20.43
N HIS A 48 -22.95 -24.10 20.79
CA HIS A 48 -23.16 -22.89 20.00
C HIS A 48 -21.91 -22.01 19.93
N GLN A 49 -21.22 -21.80 21.06
CA GLN A 49 -19.96 -21.07 21.09
C GLN A 49 -18.89 -21.75 20.22
N GLY A 50 -18.75 -23.07 20.32
CA GLY A 50 -17.80 -23.81 19.47
C GLY A 50 -18.08 -23.68 17.97
N GLN A 51 -19.35 -23.63 17.56
CA GLN A 51 -19.71 -23.39 16.16
C GLN A 51 -19.40 -21.96 15.71
N LEU A 52 -19.70 -20.95 16.54
CA LEU A 52 -19.37 -19.56 16.25
C LEU A 52 -17.85 -19.35 16.18
N ASP A 53 -17.09 -19.98 17.08
CA ASP A 53 -15.63 -19.93 17.10
C ASP A 53 -15.04 -20.58 15.84
N ALA A 54 -15.61 -21.70 15.38
CA ALA A 54 -15.18 -22.35 14.14
C ALA A 54 -15.41 -21.43 12.92
N ILE A 55 -16.61 -20.86 12.78
CA ILE A 55 -16.96 -19.97 11.66
C ILE A 55 -16.10 -18.69 11.70
N THR A 56 -15.97 -18.08 12.88
CA THR A 56 -15.17 -16.85 13.02
C THR A 56 -13.70 -17.10 12.75
N ASN A 57 -13.13 -18.23 13.20
CA ASN A 57 -11.73 -18.56 12.93
C ASN A 57 -11.48 -18.83 11.43
N GLU A 58 -12.43 -19.44 10.72
CA GLU A 58 -12.36 -19.56 9.26
C GLU A 58 -12.40 -18.21 8.56
N ALA A 59 -13.34 -17.34 8.94
CA ALA A 59 -13.42 -15.98 8.41
C ALA A 59 -12.15 -15.18 8.72
N TRP A 60 -11.60 -15.31 9.93
CA TRP A 60 -10.36 -14.65 10.34
C TRP A 60 -9.17 -15.12 9.51
N ARG A 61 -9.06 -16.43 9.25
CA ARG A 61 -8.00 -16.99 8.39
C ARG A 61 -8.08 -16.46 6.97
N GLN A 62 -9.27 -16.37 6.39
CA GLN A 62 -9.47 -15.81 5.06
C GLN A 62 -9.10 -14.32 5.02
N GLN A 63 -9.59 -13.54 5.99
CA GLN A 63 -9.30 -12.11 6.08
C GLN A 63 -7.80 -11.86 6.28
N LYS A 64 -7.13 -12.65 7.13
CA LYS A 64 -5.69 -12.55 7.34
C LYS A 64 -4.90 -12.86 6.07
N ALA A 65 -5.29 -13.92 5.35
CA ALA A 65 -4.66 -14.26 4.07
C ALA A 65 -4.81 -13.14 3.02
N GLU A 66 -5.95 -12.44 2.98
CA GLU A 66 -6.12 -11.27 2.11
C GLU A 66 -5.27 -10.07 2.55
N GLN A 67 -5.21 -9.79 3.86
CA GLN A 67 -4.35 -8.72 4.38
C GLN A 67 -2.87 -8.99 4.11
N ASP A 68 -2.40 -10.21 4.34
CA ASP A 68 -1.01 -10.60 4.10
C ASP A 68 -0.65 -10.45 2.61
N LYS A 69 -1.59 -10.79 1.71
CA LYS A 69 -1.42 -10.54 0.25
C LYS A 69 -1.33 -9.05 -0.06
N ARG A 70 -2.21 -8.22 0.52
CA ARG A 70 -2.18 -6.76 0.33
C ARG A 70 -0.86 -6.18 0.81
N LEU A 71 -0.43 -6.57 2.01
CA LEU A 71 0.82 -6.11 2.61
C LEU A 71 2.05 -6.54 1.79
N ALA A 72 2.06 -7.76 1.26
CA ALA A 72 3.14 -8.22 0.39
C ALA A 72 3.21 -7.40 -0.91
N ILE A 73 2.07 -7.10 -1.53
CA ILE A 73 2.01 -6.26 -2.73
C ILE A 73 2.43 -4.82 -2.41
N GLU A 74 1.96 -4.25 -1.30
CA GLU A 74 2.33 -2.91 -0.85
C GLU A 74 3.84 -2.81 -0.58
N GLN A 75 4.44 -3.82 0.06
CA GLN A 75 5.88 -3.89 0.27
C GLN A 75 6.64 -3.97 -1.06
N GLN A 76 6.16 -4.78 -2.00
CA GLN A 76 6.78 -4.89 -3.31
C GLN A 76 6.72 -3.56 -4.08
N ILE A 77 5.57 -2.88 -4.07
CA ILE A 77 5.41 -1.55 -4.68
C ILE A 77 6.34 -0.54 -4.00
N ALA A 78 6.41 -0.53 -2.66
CA ALA A 78 7.28 0.38 -1.93
C ALA A 78 8.77 0.17 -2.25
N VAL A 79 9.21 -1.08 -2.38
CA VAL A 79 10.59 -1.40 -2.78
C VAL A 79 10.86 -0.95 -4.21
N GLN A 80 9.92 -1.20 -5.14
CA GLN A 80 10.06 -0.77 -6.53
C GLN A 80 10.08 0.76 -6.65
N ASP A 81 9.23 1.46 -5.92
CA ASP A 81 9.16 2.92 -5.92
C ASP A 81 10.44 3.53 -5.32
N GLN A 82 10.96 2.93 -4.24
CA GLN A 82 12.24 3.32 -3.66
C GLN A 82 13.39 3.11 -4.65
N GLN A 83 13.44 1.97 -5.32
CA GLN A 83 14.46 1.69 -6.34
C GLN A 83 14.36 2.68 -7.51
N HIS A 84 13.17 2.88 -8.06
CA HIS A 84 12.95 3.85 -9.14
C HIS A 84 13.34 5.27 -8.73
N THR A 85 13.01 5.69 -7.51
CA THR A 85 13.40 7.02 -7.01
C THR A 85 14.91 7.15 -6.86
N GLN A 86 15.60 6.11 -6.39
CA GLN A 86 17.06 6.08 -6.30
C GLN A 86 17.71 6.14 -7.69
N GLU A 87 17.26 5.31 -8.63
CA GLU A 87 17.75 5.30 -10.01
C GLU A 87 17.56 6.66 -10.70
N LEU A 88 16.39 7.28 -10.53
CA LEU A 88 16.12 8.62 -11.05
C LEU A 88 17.04 9.66 -10.43
N SER A 89 17.26 9.62 -9.11
CA SER A 89 18.14 10.56 -8.43
C SER A 89 19.60 10.37 -8.84
N ASP A 90 20.05 9.14 -9.01
CA ASP A 90 21.41 8.82 -9.46
C ASP A 90 21.63 9.25 -10.91
N ALA A 91 20.67 9.01 -11.80
CA ALA A 91 20.70 9.48 -13.18
C ALA A 91 20.77 11.02 -13.25
N GLN A 92 19.97 11.73 -12.44
CA GLN A 92 20.01 13.18 -12.35
C GLN A 92 21.36 13.70 -11.83
N ARG A 93 21.93 13.07 -10.78
CA ARG A 93 23.26 13.44 -10.26
C ARG A 93 24.36 13.20 -11.29
N ASN A 94 24.31 12.09 -12.02
CA ASN A 94 25.26 11.80 -13.09
C ASN A 94 25.15 12.81 -14.24
N GLN A 95 23.92 13.17 -14.64
CA GLN A 95 23.70 14.20 -15.65
C GLN A 95 24.23 15.57 -15.19
N ALA A 96 23.99 15.95 -13.94
CA ALA A 96 24.53 17.19 -13.37
C ALA A 96 26.07 17.19 -13.36
N SER A 97 26.69 16.08 -12.98
CA SER A 97 28.15 15.92 -13.02
C SER A 97 28.71 16.01 -14.45
N LEU A 98 28.04 15.41 -15.44
CA LEU A 98 28.44 15.53 -16.85
C LEU A 98 28.30 16.96 -17.37
N ARG A 99 27.26 17.70 -16.97
CA ARG A 99 27.12 19.13 -17.30
C ARG A 99 28.23 19.98 -16.70
N ASP A 100 28.65 19.68 -15.48
CA ASP A 100 29.75 20.35 -14.80
C ASP A 100 31.11 20.03 -15.48
N ARG A 101 31.33 18.77 -15.87
CA ARG A 101 32.52 18.38 -16.66
C ARG A 101 32.57 18.97 -18.06
N LEU A 102 31.40 19.16 -18.70
CA LEU A 102 31.28 19.94 -19.94
C LEU A 102 31.61 21.42 -19.70
N ALA A 103 31.32 21.97 -18.51
CA ALA A 103 31.68 23.34 -18.13
C ALA A 103 33.19 23.54 -17.98
N THR A 104 33.83 22.57 -17.34
CA THR A 104 35.25 22.60 -17.02
C THR A 104 36.13 22.11 -18.18
N ALA A 105 35.53 21.86 -19.35
CA ALA A 105 36.17 21.36 -20.58
C ALA A 105 36.89 20.00 -20.43
N ASP A 106 36.61 19.26 -19.35
CA ASP A 106 37.12 17.91 -19.07
C ASP A 106 36.51 16.88 -20.05
N VAL A 107 35.25 17.10 -20.45
CA VAL A 107 34.54 16.32 -21.48
C VAL A 107 34.17 17.22 -22.65
N ARG A 108 34.35 16.75 -23.89
CA ARG A 108 34.09 17.53 -25.12
C ARG A 108 33.00 16.89 -25.98
N LEU A 109 32.05 17.69 -26.45
CA LEU A 109 31.00 17.25 -27.37
C LEU A 109 31.55 17.27 -28.81
N SER A 110 31.57 16.11 -29.48
CA SER A 110 31.96 15.98 -30.88
C SER A 110 30.75 15.67 -31.76
N VAL A 111 30.50 16.48 -32.78
CA VAL A 111 29.46 16.23 -33.78
C VAL A 111 30.09 15.60 -35.01
N LEU A 112 29.53 14.50 -35.51
CA LEU A 112 29.90 13.90 -36.79
C LEU A 112 29.35 14.78 -37.92
N LEU A 113 30.23 15.34 -38.75
CA LEU A 113 29.84 16.03 -39.97
C LEU A 113 29.72 15.01 -41.07
N ASP A 114 28.60 15.09 -41.78
CA ASP A 114 28.46 14.43 -43.06
C ASP A 114 29.47 15.04 -44.05
N GLY A 115 30.15 14.18 -44.81
CA GLY A 115 31.27 14.59 -45.69
C GLY A 115 30.85 15.46 -46.88
N THR A 116 29.55 15.71 -47.02
CA THR A 116 28.90 16.43 -48.10
C THR A 116 28.64 17.91 -47.79
N ASP A 117 28.76 18.35 -46.53
CA ASP A 117 28.40 19.71 -46.14
C ASP A 117 29.64 20.63 -46.06
N THR A 118 30.06 21.14 -47.21
CA THR A 118 31.06 22.20 -47.35
C THR A 118 30.46 23.57 -47.03
N ALA A 119 30.03 23.76 -45.78
CA ALA A 119 29.53 25.04 -45.27
C ALA A 119 30.36 25.55 -44.07
N SER A 120 31.68 25.55 -44.20
CA SER A 120 32.51 26.49 -43.42
C SER A 120 33.65 27.02 -44.28
N ARG A 121 33.49 28.29 -44.63
CA ARG A 121 34.40 29.12 -45.40
C ARG A 121 35.63 29.41 -44.54
N CYS A 122 36.79 28.99 -45.04
CA CYS A 122 38.16 29.34 -44.63
C CYS A 122 38.62 28.85 -43.24
N ASP A 123 39.36 27.73 -43.21
CA ASP A 123 40.69 27.67 -42.59
C ASP A 123 41.50 26.50 -43.19
N ALA A 124 42.78 26.76 -43.43
CA ALA A 124 43.70 26.07 -44.34
C ALA A 124 44.09 24.62 -43.95
N PRO A 125 44.63 23.79 -44.88
CA PRO A 125 45.03 22.42 -44.58
C PRO A 125 46.33 22.40 -43.77
N ALA A 126 46.32 21.79 -42.57
CA ALA A 126 47.52 21.41 -41.85
C ALA A 126 47.94 19.97 -42.24
N ALA A 127 49.23 19.80 -42.52
CA ALA A 127 49.88 18.65 -43.14
C ALA A 127 49.53 17.24 -42.58
N PRO A 128 49.65 16.17 -43.40
CA PRO A 128 49.35 14.81 -42.95
C PRO A 128 50.54 14.21 -42.17
N GLY A 129 50.30 13.81 -40.92
CA GLY A 129 51.18 12.93 -40.14
C GLY A 129 50.71 11.46 -40.23
N PRO A 130 51.61 10.47 -40.32
CA PRO A 130 51.24 9.09 -40.57
C PRO A 130 50.90 8.37 -39.26
N ALA A 131 49.61 8.14 -38.98
CA ALA A 131 49.14 7.03 -38.14
C ALA A 131 47.62 6.86 -38.25
N GLY A 132 47.19 5.72 -38.79
CA GLY A 132 45.89 5.12 -38.48
C GLY A 132 44.65 5.87 -38.96
N VAL A 133 44.38 5.85 -40.27
CA VAL A 133 43.05 6.17 -40.82
C VAL A 133 42.06 5.06 -40.43
N VAL A 134 41.44 5.20 -39.26
CA VAL A 134 40.02 4.84 -39.18
C VAL A 134 39.33 5.80 -40.15
N HIS A 135 38.45 5.29 -41.02
CA HIS A 135 37.55 6.11 -41.83
C HIS A 135 36.59 6.89 -40.91
N ALA A 136 37.11 7.87 -40.19
CA ALA A 136 36.37 8.67 -39.24
C ALA A 136 35.72 9.80 -40.05
N ALA A 137 34.41 9.72 -40.20
CA ALA A 137 33.59 10.88 -40.59
C ALA A 137 34.08 12.11 -39.81
N ARG A 138 34.37 13.19 -40.54
CA ARG A 138 34.97 14.42 -40.01
C ARG A 138 34.17 14.88 -38.79
N ARG A 139 34.75 14.93 -37.59
CA ARG A 139 34.05 15.44 -36.39
C ARG A 139 34.47 16.87 -36.09
N ALA A 140 33.53 17.80 -35.96
CA ALA A 140 33.80 19.13 -35.42
C ALA A 140 33.54 19.10 -33.92
N GLN A 141 34.48 19.70 -33.18
CA GLN A 141 34.34 19.93 -31.75
C GLN A 141 33.51 21.18 -31.55
N LEU A 142 32.48 21.10 -30.72
CA LEU A 142 31.69 22.26 -30.34
C LEU A 142 32.37 22.97 -29.17
N ASP A 143 32.44 24.31 -29.22
CA ASP A 143 32.94 25.13 -28.11
C ASP A 143 32.15 24.82 -26.82
N PRO A 144 32.81 24.59 -25.66
CA PRO A 144 32.13 24.24 -24.41
C PRO A 144 31.00 25.21 -24.03
N ALA A 145 31.18 26.52 -24.21
CA ALA A 145 30.16 27.52 -23.88
C ALA A 145 28.98 27.51 -24.87
N HIS A 146 29.19 27.08 -26.12
CA HIS A 146 28.11 26.82 -27.06
C HIS A 146 27.38 25.50 -26.76
N ALA A 147 28.12 24.43 -26.46
CA ALA A 147 27.56 23.12 -26.13
C ALA A 147 26.62 23.20 -24.91
N GLN A 148 27.04 23.92 -23.87
CA GLN A 148 26.22 24.14 -22.68
C GLN A 148 24.95 24.93 -22.96
N ARG A 149 25.03 25.97 -23.80
CA ARG A 149 23.84 26.76 -24.18
C ARG A 149 22.83 25.93 -24.95
N ILE A 150 23.28 25.08 -25.88
CA ILE A 150 22.39 24.17 -26.62
C ILE A 150 21.68 23.21 -25.66
N ILE A 151 22.42 22.54 -24.77
CA ILE A 151 21.85 21.59 -23.79
C ILE A 151 20.89 22.29 -22.82
N GLY A 152 21.20 23.50 -22.37
CA GLY A 152 20.32 24.27 -21.48
C GLY A 152 18.99 24.67 -22.16
N ILE A 153 19.03 25.03 -23.44
CA ILE A 153 17.82 25.37 -24.20
C ILE A 153 16.93 24.14 -24.41
N THR A 154 17.50 22.98 -24.75
CA THR A 154 16.72 21.73 -24.89
C THR A 154 16.14 21.25 -23.58
N ASP A 155 16.90 21.31 -22.49
CA ASP A 155 16.42 20.95 -21.14
C ASP A 155 15.24 21.83 -20.69
N ALA A 156 15.35 23.16 -20.86
CA ALA A 156 14.25 24.09 -20.56
C ALA A 156 13.04 23.88 -21.48
N GLY A 157 13.29 23.57 -22.75
CA GLY A 157 12.24 23.25 -23.73
C GLY A 157 11.45 22.00 -23.35
N ASP A 158 12.12 20.92 -22.98
CA ASP A 158 11.48 19.67 -22.54
C ASP A 158 10.67 19.89 -21.27
N GLN A 159 11.21 20.62 -20.28
CA GLN A 159 10.46 20.97 -19.07
C GLN A 159 9.19 21.77 -19.39
N GLY A 160 9.27 22.73 -20.32
CA GLY A 160 8.12 23.49 -20.80
C GLY A 160 7.05 22.62 -21.48
N LEU A 161 7.47 21.66 -22.32
CA LEU A 161 6.54 20.72 -22.97
C LEU A 161 5.89 19.77 -21.97
N ILE A 162 6.62 19.31 -20.95
CA ILE A 162 6.08 18.49 -19.86
C ILE A 162 5.02 19.29 -19.09
N ALA A 163 5.33 20.53 -18.70
CA ALA A 163 4.39 21.41 -18.00
C ALA A 163 3.13 21.67 -18.83
N LEU A 164 3.28 21.93 -20.13
CA LEU A 164 2.14 22.13 -21.02
C LEU A 164 1.25 20.88 -21.12
N ARG A 165 1.86 19.69 -21.26
CA ARG A 165 1.12 18.42 -21.27
C ARG A 165 0.36 18.20 -19.96
N ALA A 166 0.95 18.54 -18.81
CA ALA A 166 0.28 18.47 -17.52
C ALA A 166 -0.95 19.40 -17.46
N CYS A 167 -0.81 20.65 -17.92
CA CYS A 167 -1.94 21.59 -18.02
C CYS A 167 -3.04 21.07 -18.95
N GLN A 168 -2.68 20.52 -20.11
CA GLN A 168 -3.64 19.95 -21.06
C GLN A 168 -4.39 18.74 -20.48
N ALA A 169 -3.68 17.86 -19.77
CA ALA A 169 -4.28 16.71 -19.10
C ALA A 169 -5.28 17.15 -18.02
N TYR A 170 -4.93 18.16 -17.21
CA TYR A 170 -5.82 18.72 -16.19
C TYR A 170 -7.10 19.30 -16.82
N VAL A 171 -6.98 20.13 -17.86
CA VAL A 171 -8.15 20.72 -18.53
C VAL A 171 -9.06 19.63 -19.10
N ARG A 172 -8.50 18.61 -19.76
CA ARG A 172 -9.29 17.47 -20.26
C ARG A 172 -10.01 16.73 -19.14
N ALA A 173 -9.34 16.48 -18.01
CA ALA A 173 -9.96 15.80 -16.86
C ALA A 173 -11.12 16.58 -16.25
N VAL A 174 -11.06 17.92 -16.26
CA VAL A 174 -12.12 18.78 -15.73
C VAL A 174 -13.29 18.94 -16.72
N THR A 175 -13.00 18.95 -18.02
CA THR A 175 -14.01 19.23 -19.06
C THR A 175 -14.76 17.97 -19.50
N ASN A 176 -14.16 16.79 -19.34
CA ASN A 176 -14.72 15.49 -19.72
C ASN A 176 -15.41 14.77 -18.54
N ARG A 177 -15.80 15.54 -17.52
CA ARG A 177 -16.51 15.10 -16.32
C ARG A 177 -17.92 15.65 -16.34
#